data_AF-A0A7V5TP09-F1
#
_entry.id   AF-A0A7V5TP09-F1
#
_cell.length_a   1.000
_cell.length_b   1.000
_cell.length_c   1.000
_cell.angle_alpha   90.00
_cell.angle_beta   90.00
_cell.angle_gamma   90.00
#
_symmetry.space_group_name_H-M   'P 1'
#
loop_
_entity.id
_entity.type
_entity.pdbx_description
1 polymer ?
#
loop_
_entity_poly.entity_id
_entity_poly.type
_entity_poly.pdbx_seq_one_letter_code
_entity_poly.pdbx_strand_id
1 'polypeptide(L)'
;MSNLVKRWIPILIFATLPGLLVLAGYLLPSPLAHLRDQVIGGAVIVAAFAFLLGVFNVLRVHSRRLSRRRPGWPYSFVLLVSLLLAALPPLMPPGMPFRDALNALVFDYILSPLGASLAALLVFTLTVAVFRLLRTRRSVEAVIFLVVVVIALLGSTPLVGLEWLAGVRDWLVHVPGMAGMRGLLLGVALGTVITALRVLAGSERPHSES
;
A
#
# COMPACT_ATOMS: atom_id res chain seq x y z
N MET A 1 12.91 41.45 11.15
CA MET A 1 11.78 40.51 11.42
C MET A 1 11.37 39.70 10.17
N SER A 2 12.31 39.28 9.32
CA SER A 2 11.98 38.93 7.92
C SER A 2 11.91 37.43 7.60
N ASN A 3 12.66 36.56 8.29
CA ASN A 3 12.79 35.15 7.88
C ASN A 3 12.01 34.17 8.77
N LEU A 4 11.82 34.48 10.05
CA LEU A 4 11.01 33.66 10.95
C LEU A 4 9.52 33.77 10.62
N VAL A 5 9.00 34.99 10.49
CA VAL A 5 7.58 35.23 10.22
C VAL A 5 7.15 34.63 8.87
N LYS A 6 7.93 34.81 7.81
CA LYS A 6 7.67 34.20 6.48
C LYS A 6 7.72 32.68 6.49
N ARG A 7 8.42 32.07 7.45
CA ARG A 7 8.63 30.62 7.54
C ARG A 7 7.62 29.90 8.42
N TRP A 8 7.16 30.54 9.49
CA TRP A 8 6.20 29.94 10.44
C TRP A 8 4.74 30.20 10.06
N ILE A 9 4.44 31.31 9.38
CA ILE A 9 3.07 31.62 8.93
C ILE A 9 2.48 30.52 8.03
N PRO A 10 3.16 30.03 6.97
CA PRO A 10 2.59 29.01 6.10
C PRO A 10 2.31 27.69 6.83
N ILE A 11 3.20 27.27 7.72
CA ILE A 11 3.04 26.02 8.48
C ILE A 11 1.83 26.14 9.41
N LEU A 12 1.72 27.26 10.13
CA LEU A 12 0.60 27.49 11.04
C LEU A 12 -0.74 27.49 10.29
N ILE A 13 -0.80 28.14 9.13
CA ILE A 13 -2.04 28.32 8.36
C ILE A 13 -2.43 27.06 7.58
N PHE A 14 -1.48 26.39 6.92
CA PHE A 14 -1.80 25.29 6.01
C PHE A 14 -1.71 23.90 6.66
N ALA A 15 -0.99 23.75 7.77
CA ALA A 15 -0.82 22.46 8.44
C ALA A 15 -1.45 22.45 9.84
N THR A 16 -0.99 23.34 10.73
CA THR A 16 -1.35 23.29 12.16
C THR A 16 -2.81 23.64 12.40
N LEU A 17 -3.29 24.77 11.90
CA LEU A 17 -4.67 25.23 12.14
C LEU A 17 -5.73 24.29 11.53
N PRO A 18 -5.64 23.86 10.26
CA PRO A 18 -6.63 22.95 9.68
C PRO A 18 -6.62 21.59 10.37
N GLY A 19 -5.45 21.06 10.73
CA GLY A 19 -5.37 19.77 11.41
C GLY A 19 -5.86 19.81 12.86
N LEU A 20 -5.58 20.89 13.61
CA LEU A 20 -6.19 21.10 14.92
C LEU A 20 -7.70 21.30 14.84
N LEU A 21 -8.19 22.01 13.81
CA LEU A 21 -9.63 22.17 13.57
C LEU A 21 -10.29 20.82 13.30
N VAL A 22 -9.70 19.98 12.46
CA VAL A 22 -10.22 18.64 12.19
C VAL A 22 -10.25 17.79 13.46
N LEU A 23 -9.18 17.81 14.26
CA LEU A 23 -9.11 17.11 15.53
C LEU A 23 -10.18 17.59 16.51
N ALA A 24 -10.33 18.92 16.66
CA ALA A 24 -11.35 19.52 17.49
C ALA A 24 -12.77 19.16 17.00
N GLY A 25 -13.00 19.10 15.69
CA GLY A 25 -14.29 18.70 15.11
C GLY A 25 -14.62 17.22 15.26
N TYR A 26 -13.66 16.35 15.54
CA TYR A 26 -13.92 14.97 15.96
C TYR A 26 -14.26 14.89 17.46
N LEU A 27 -13.58 15.69 18.30
CA LEU A 27 -13.78 15.70 19.76
C LEU A 27 -15.05 16.46 20.19
N LEU A 28 -15.40 17.54 19.48
CA LEU A 28 -16.53 18.43 19.75
C LEU A 28 -17.37 18.59 18.47
N PRO A 29 -18.21 17.60 18.13
CA PRO A 29 -18.92 17.59 16.84
C PRO A 29 -19.84 18.80 16.62
N SER A 30 -20.52 19.29 17.66
CA SER A 30 -21.27 20.55 17.58
C SER A 30 -20.47 21.67 18.27
N PRO A 31 -20.12 22.79 17.59
CA PRO A 31 -20.57 23.25 16.26
C PRO A 31 -19.61 22.92 15.10
N LEU A 32 -18.52 22.18 15.34
CA LEU A 32 -17.36 22.12 14.44
C LEU A 32 -17.46 21.09 13.30
N ALA A 33 -18.46 20.20 13.30
CA ALA A 33 -18.59 19.13 12.32
C ALA A 33 -18.62 19.65 10.88
N HIS A 34 -19.35 20.74 10.63
CA HIS A 34 -19.44 21.29 9.27
C HIS A 34 -18.08 21.79 8.75
N LEU A 35 -17.31 22.49 9.59
CA LEU A 35 -15.98 22.98 9.21
C LEU A 35 -14.99 21.82 9.04
N ARG A 36 -15.05 20.81 9.92
CA ARG A 36 -14.26 19.58 9.78
C ARG A 36 -14.53 18.91 8.43
N ASP A 37 -15.79 18.74 8.07
CA ASP A 37 -16.18 18.06 6.83
C ASP A 37 -15.75 18.85 5.59
N GLN A 38 -15.76 20.18 5.63
CA GLN A 38 -15.20 21.03 4.57
C GLN A 38 -13.68 20.83 4.41
N VAL A 39 -12.92 20.81 5.52
CA VAL A 39 -11.46 20.59 5.47
C VAL A 39 -11.13 19.18 4.99
N ILE A 40 -11.84 18.16 5.47
CA ILE A 40 -11.68 16.78 4.99
C ILE A 40 -12.05 16.66 3.51
N GLY A 41 -13.14 17.31 3.08
CA GLY A 41 -13.53 17.36 1.67
C GLY A 41 -12.42 17.92 0.78
N GLY A 42 -11.78 19.01 1.22
CA GLY A 42 -10.58 19.55 0.56
C GLY A 42 -9.44 18.55 0.47
N ALA A 43 -9.14 17.83 1.55
CA ALA A 43 -8.11 16.78 1.56
C ALA A 43 -8.44 15.63 0.60
N VAL A 44 -9.72 15.22 0.51
CA VAL A 44 -10.19 14.20 -0.44
C VAL A 44 -9.99 14.65 -1.88
N ILE A 45 -10.29 15.93 -2.19
CA ILE A 45 -10.04 16.50 -3.52
C ILE A 45 -8.54 16.46 -3.85
N VAL A 46 -7.68 16.89 -2.93
CA VAL A 46 -6.22 16.83 -3.11
C VAL A 46 -5.74 15.40 -3.32
N ALA A 47 -6.25 14.44 -2.55
CA ALA A 47 -5.93 13.01 -2.70
C ALA A 47 -6.36 12.48 -4.07
N ALA A 48 -7.53 12.89 -4.58
CA ALA A 48 -7.98 12.52 -5.93
C ALA A 48 -7.03 13.06 -7.02
N PHE A 49 -6.58 14.32 -6.91
CA PHE A 49 -5.58 14.87 -7.83
C PHE A 49 -4.22 14.18 -7.71
N ALA A 50 -3.80 13.83 -6.49
CA ALA A 50 -2.56 13.07 -6.27
C ALA A 50 -2.63 11.68 -6.92
N PHE A 51 -3.77 11.00 -6.82
CA PHE A 51 -4.02 9.74 -7.51
C PHE A 51 -3.93 9.91 -9.04
N LEU A 52 -4.60 10.91 -9.60
CA LEU A 52 -4.53 11.22 -11.03
C LEU A 52 -3.09 11.52 -11.48
N LEU A 53 -2.33 12.26 -10.68
CA LEU A 53 -0.92 12.55 -10.96
C LEU A 53 -0.07 11.27 -10.93
N GLY A 54 -0.36 10.35 -10.01
CA GLY A 54 0.27 9.02 -9.95
C GLY A 54 0.01 8.21 -11.22
N VAL A 55 -1.24 8.12 -11.68
CA VAL A 55 -1.62 7.46 -12.93
C VAL A 55 -0.94 8.14 -14.13
N PHE A 56 -0.98 9.48 -14.18
CA PHE A 56 -0.34 10.25 -15.24
C PHE A 56 1.18 10.02 -15.28
N ASN A 57 1.83 9.91 -14.13
CA ASN A 57 3.26 9.61 -14.05
C ASN A 57 3.59 8.24 -14.67
N VAL A 58 2.81 7.20 -14.33
CA VAL A 58 2.94 5.87 -14.93
C VAL A 58 2.75 5.94 -16.44
N LEU A 59 1.65 6.55 -16.90
CA LEU A 59 1.38 6.73 -18.33
C LEU A 59 2.53 7.46 -19.04
N ARG A 60 2.97 8.59 -18.52
CA ARG A 60 4.05 9.40 -19.11
C ARG A 60 5.36 8.63 -19.20
N VAL A 61 5.78 7.98 -18.12
CA VAL A 61 7.06 7.26 -18.06
C VAL A 61 7.04 6.05 -19.00
N HIS A 62 5.97 5.26 -18.97
CA HIS A 62 5.89 4.02 -19.74
C HIS A 62 5.55 4.26 -21.21
N SER A 63 4.71 5.25 -21.53
CA SER A 63 4.46 5.66 -22.93
C SER A 63 5.71 6.23 -23.57
N ARG A 64 6.49 7.07 -22.86
CA ARG A 64 7.78 7.55 -23.37
C ARG A 64 8.79 6.41 -23.56
N ARG A 65 8.77 5.40 -22.68
CA ARG A 65 9.61 4.20 -22.82
C ARG A 65 9.23 3.40 -24.06
N LEU A 66 7.93 3.24 -24.31
CA LEU A 66 7.35 2.55 -25.47
C LEU A 66 7.70 3.28 -26.78
N SER A 67 7.41 4.58 -26.88
CA SER A 67 7.69 5.38 -28.09
C SER A 67 9.18 5.40 -28.44
N ARG A 68 10.06 5.43 -27.44
CA ARG A 68 11.52 5.44 -27.63
C ARG A 68 12.14 4.04 -27.69
N ARG A 69 11.33 2.97 -27.66
CA ARG A 69 11.76 1.55 -27.65
C ARG A 69 12.95 1.26 -26.72
N ARG A 70 12.96 1.87 -25.53
CA ARG A 70 14.05 1.65 -24.56
C ARG A 70 14.06 0.19 -24.08
N PRO A 71 15.18 -0.31 -23.51
CA PRO A 71 15.23 -1.65 -22.94
C PRO A 71 14.06 -1.93 -22.00
N GLY A 72 13.41 -3.08 -22.18
CA GLY A 72 12.21 -3.47 -21.43
C GLY A 72 10.89 -2.80 -21.88
N TRP A 73 10.83 -2.20 -23.07
CA TRP A 73 9.58 -1.62 -23.61
C TRP A 73 8.40 -2.60 -23.74
N PRO A 74 8.56 -3.91 -24.03
CA PRO A 74 7.41 -4.80 -24.13
C PRO A 74 6.66 -4.90 -22.79
N TYR A 75 7.39 -4.90 -21.67
CA TYR A 75 6.79 -4.87 -20.33
C TYR A 75 6.05 -3.57 -20.05
N SER A 76 6.55 -2.43 -20.54
CA SER A 76 5.80 -1.17 -20.48
C SER A 76 4.51 -1.24 -21.28
N PHE A 77 4.51 -1.89 -22.44
CA PHE A 77 3.29 -2.07 -23.23
C PHE A 77 2.26 -2.92 -22.46
N VAL A 78 2.68 -4.06 -21.92
CA VAL A 78 1.80 -4.93 -21.11
C VAL A 78 1.25 -4.18 -19.90
N LEU A 79 2.07 -3.39 -19.20
CA LEU A 79 1.63 -2.57 -18.06
C LEU A 79 0.55 -1.56 -18.48
N LEU A 80 0.77 -0.83 -19.59
CA LEU A 80 -0.18 0.18 -20.07
C LEU A 80 -1.51 -0.46 -20.50
N VAL A 81 -1.47 -1.59 -21.20
CA VAL A 81 -2.68 -2.33 -21.58
C VAL A 81 -3.42 -2.83 -20.34
N SER A 82 -2.69 -3.41 -19.37
CA SER A 82 -3.29 -3.90 -18.12
C SER A 82 -3.93 -2.78 -17.31
N LEU A 83 -3.27 -1.61 -17.23
CA LEU A 83 -3.80 -0.41 -16.58
C LEU A 83 -5.10 0.06 -17.26
N LEU A 84 -5.15 0.09 -18.59
CA LEU A 84 -6.35 0.47 -19.34
C LEU A 84 -7.49 -0.51 -19.09
N LEU A 85 -7.24 -1.82 -19.22
CA LEU A 85 -8.26 -2.85 -19.00
C LEU A 85 -8.81 -2.82 -17.58
N ALA A 86 -7.97 -2.63 -16.56
CA ALA A 86 -8.39 -2.53 -15.17
C ALA A 86 -9.17 -1.24 -14.85
N ALA A 87 -8.94 -0.16 -15.60
CA ALA A 87 -9.62 1.13 -15.39
C ALA A 87 -11.03 1.17 -15.99
N LEU A 88 -11.39 0.28 -16.92
CA LEU A 88 -12.68 0.32 -17.62
C LEU A 88 -13.89 -0.08 -16.76
N PRO A 89 -13.88 -1.19 -15.99
CA PRO A 89 -15.07 -1.64 -15.27
C PRO A 89 -15.67 -0.63 -14.28
N PRO A 90 -14.88 0.15 -13.51
CA PRO A 90 -15.42 1.18 -12.62
C PRO A 90 -16.15 2.32 -13.36
N LEU A 91 -15.84 2.54 -14.65
CA LEU A 91 -16.45 3.59 -15.48
C LEU A 91 -17.79 3.15 -16.09
N MET A 92 -18.14 1.87 -15.98
CA MET A 92 -19.36 1.29 -16.54
C MET A 92 -20.48 1.23 -15.47
N PRO A 93 -21.76 1.37 -15.83
CA PRO A 93 -22.86 1.19 -14.88
C PRO A 93 -22.86 -0.20 -14.22
N PRO A 94 -23.29 -0.32 -12.95
CA PRO A 94 -23.42 -1.61 -12.28
C PRO A 94 -24.53 -2.46 -12.94
N GLY A 95 -24.39 -3.79 -12.91
CA GLY A 95 -25.39 -4.74 -13.42
C GLY A 95 -25.32 -5.04 -14.92
N MET A 96 -24.34 -4.50 -15.65
CA MET A 96 -24.13 -4.82 -17.06
C MET A 96 -23.33 -6.13 -17.22
N PRO A 97 -23.82 -7.13 -17.97
CA PRO A 97 -23.11 -8.42 -18.14
C PRO A 97 -21.70 -8.26 -18.68
N PHE A 98 -21.47 -7.30 -19.58
CA PHE A 98 -20.15 -7.00 -20.12
C PHE A 98 -19.17 -6.47 -19.05
N ARG A 99 -19.64 -5.63 -18.12
CA ARG A 99 -18.82 -5.13 -17.00
C ARG A 99 -18.35 -6.29 -16.12
N ASP A 100 -19.25 -7.22 -15.80
CA ASP A 100 -18.93 -8.37 -14.95
C ASP A 100 -17.96 -9.34 -15.65
N ALA A 101 -18.15 -9.57 -16.95
CA ALA A 101 -17.23 -10.34 -17.76
C ALA A 101 -15.83 -9.70 -17.82
N LEU A 102 -15.75 -8.37 -18.03
CA LEU A 102 -14.47 -7.65 -18.01
C LEU A 102 -13.80 -7.70 -16.63
N ASN A 103 -14.58 -7.55 -15.55
CA ASN A 103 -14.06 -7.68 -14.18
C ASN A 103 -13.46 -9.07 -13.93
N ALA A 104 -14.15 -10.13 -14.36
CA ALA A 104 -13.63 -11.49 -14.25
C ALA A 104 -12.33 -11.66 -15.05
N LEU A 105 -12.28 -11.17 -16.28
CA LEU A 105 -11.05 -11.21 -17.10
C LEU A 105 -9.88 -10.45 -16.45
N VAL A 106 -10.13 -9.25 -15.93
CA VAL A 106 -9.11 -8.47 -15.20
C VAL A 106 -8.64 -9.24 -13.97
N PHE A 107 -9.55 -9.86 -13.23
CA PHE A 107 -9.18 -10.66 -12.06
C PHE A 107 -8.33 -11.88 -12.45
N ASP A 108 -8.80 -12.69 -13.39
CA ASP A 108 -8.19 -13.97 -13.76
C ASP A 108 -6.85 -13.81 -14.48
N TYR A 109 -6.71 -12.80 -15.34
CA TYR A 109 -5.54 -12.63 -16.20
C TYR A 109 -4.58 -11.53 -15.76
N ILE A 110 -5.01 -10.59 -14.92
CA ILE A 110 -4.16 -9.50 -14.45
C ILE A 110 -3.92 -9.62 -12.95
N LEU A 111 -4.96 -9.56 -12.11
CA LEU A 111 -4.78 -9.47 -10.66
C LEU A 111 -4.28 -10.78 -10.04
N SER A 112 -4.87 -11.92 -10.41
CA SER A 112 -4.50 -13.23 -9.88
C SER A 112 -3.06 -13.61 -10.23
N PRO A 113 -2.60 -13.52 -11.50
CA PRO A 113 -1.20 -13.80 -11.85
C PRO A 113 -0.21 -12.82 -11.23
N LEU A 114 -0.56 -11.53 -11.11
CA LEU A 114 0.27 -10.56 -10.39
C LEU A 114 0.43 -10.96 -8.92
N GLY A 115 -0.66 -11.33 -8.26
CA GLY A 115 -0.64 -11.84 -6.89
C GLY A 115 0.21 -13.10 -6.74
N ALA A 116 0.06 -14.05 -7.67
CA ALA A 116 0.87 -15.27 -7.71
C ALA A 116 2.36 -14.96 -7.92
N SER A 117 2.71 -13.98 -8.76
CA SER A 117 4.10 -13.57 -8.97
C SER A 117 4.74 -12.98 -7.71
N LEU A 118 4.00 -12.15 -6.96
CA LEU A 118 4.44 -11.61 -5.68
C LEU A 118 4.60 -12.73 -4.64
N ALA A 119 3.65 -13.66 -4.59
CA ALA A 119 3.76 -14.83 -3.73
C ALA A 119 5.00 -15.67 -4.08
N ALA A 120 5.26 -15.93 -5.36
CA ALA A 120 6.45 -16.66 -5.80
C ALA A 120 7.75 -15.94 -5.41
N LEU A 121 7.81 -14.60 -5.56
CA LEU A 121 8.94 -13.80 -5.09
C LEU A 121 9.12 -13.91 -3.57
N LEU A 122 8.04 -13.91 -2.79
CA LEU A 122 8.11 -14.13 -1.34
C LEU A 122 8.65 -15.52 -1.00
N VAL A 123 8.16 -16.58 -1.66
CA VAL A 123 8.69 -17.94 -1.47
C VAL A 123 10.20 -18.00 -1.75
N PHE A 124 10.63 -17.44 -2.88
CA PHE A 124 12.03 -17.42 -3.27
C PHE A 124 12.88 -16.63 -2.27
N THR A 125 12.47 -15.42 -1.91
CA THR A 125 13.20 -14.55 -0.98
C THR A 125 13.26 -15.15 0.42
N LEU A 126 12.18 -15.75 0.93
CA LEU A 126 12.17 -16.47 2.21
C LEU A 126 13.12 -17.67 2.17
N THR A 127 13.11 -18.46 1.10
CA THR A 127 14.01 -19.61 0.95
C THR A 127 15.47 -19.18 0.98
N VAL A 128 15.82 -18.13 0.24
CA VAL A 128 17.19 -17.56 0.25
C VAL A 128 17.54 -16.98 1.62
N ALA A 129 16.59 -16.31 2.29
CA ALA A 129 16.79 -15.76 3.63
C ALA A 129 17.08 -16.87 4.65
N VAL A 130 16.31 -17.96 4.63
CA VAL A 130 16.54 -19.15 5.45
C VAL A 130 17.94 -19.72 5.21
N PHE A 131 18.33 -19.93 3.95
CA PHE A 131 19.66 -20.46 3.62
C PHE A 131 20.78 -19.57 4.15
N ARG A 132 20.66 -18.24 3.95
CA ARG A 132 21.63 -17.27 4.48
C ARG A 132 21.69 -17.29 6.00
N LEU A 133 20.53 -17.32 6.66
CA LEU A 133 20.44 -17.32 8.12
C LEU A 133 21.11 -18.54 8.73
N LEU A 134 20.82 -19.75 8.21
CA LEU A 134 21.43 -21.01 8.65
C LEU A 134 22.94 -21.09 8.41
N ARG A 135 23.44 -20.41 7.37
CA ARG A 135 24.87 -20.33 7.06
C ARG A 135 25.60 -19.35 7.97
N THR A 136 24.99 -18.20 8.29
CA THR A 136 25.66 -17.15 9.07
C THR A 136 25.65 -17.43 10.56
N ARG A 137 24.51 -17.79 11.16
CA ARG A 137 24.42 -18.15 12.59
C ARG A 137 23.30 -19.16 12.83
N ARG A 138 23.61 -20.26 13.51
CA ARG A 138 22.60 -21.20 14.01
C ARG A 138 22.14 -20.76 15.40
N SER A 139 21.09 -19.95 15.43
CA SER A 139 20.41 -19.56 16.65
C SER A 139 19.03 -20.22 16.76
N VAL A 140 18.43 -20.18 17.94
CA VAL A 140 17.10 -20.77 18.17
C VAL A 140 16.05 -20.08 17.28
N GLU A 141 16.17 -18.77 17.09
CA GLU A 141 15.28 -17.98 16.23
C GLU A 141 15.40 -18.41 14.76
N ALA A 142 16.61 -18.75 14.30
CA ALA A 142 16.82 -19.24 12.94
C ALA A 142 16.13 -20.59 12.69
N VAL A 143 16.15 -21.47 13.71
CA VAL A 143 15.46 -22.77 13.66
C VAL A 143 13.95 -22.57 13.65
N ILE A 144 13.42 -21.69 14.52
CA ILE A 144 11.99 -21.36 14.55
C ILE A 144 11.54 -20.78 13.21
N PHE A 145 12.29 -19.83 12.66
CA PHE A 145 12.00 -19.23 11.35
C PHE A 145 11.99 -20.26 10.23
N LEU A 146 12.99 -21.15 10.18
CA LEU A 146 13.04 -22.25 9.22
C LEU A 146 11.78 -23.13 9.32
N VAL A 147 11.40 -23.56 10.52
CA VAL A 147 10.24 -24.42 10.74
C VAL A 147 8.96 -23.73 10.26
N VAL A 148 8.77 -22.46 10.63
CA VAL A 148 7.61 -21.66 10.19
C VAL A 148 7.56 -21.54 8.67
N VAL A 149 8.69 -21.23 8.01
CA VAL A 149 8.76 -21.11 6.55
C VAL A 149 8.47 -22.46 5.87
N VAL A 150 9.09 -23.55 6.34
CA VAL A 150 8.86 -24.89 5.76
C VAL A 150 7.39 -25.29 5.88
N ILE A 151 6.77 -25.11 7.06
CA ILE A 151 5.34 -25.40 7.26
C ILE A 151 4.47 -24.52 6.37
N ALA A 152 4.75 -23.21 6.28
CA ALA A 152 3.97 -22.30 5.46
C ALA A 152 4.06 -22.63 3.96
N LEU A 153 5.24 -23.04 3.48
CA LEU A 153 5.45 -23.45 2.09
C LEU A 153 4.81 -24.81 1.79
N LEU A 154 5.07 -25.83 2.60
CA LEU A 154 4.50 -27.17 2.40
C LEU A 154 2.99 -27.20 2.59
N GLY A 155 2.43 -26.42 3.52
CA GLY A 155 0.99 -26.32 3.70
C GLY A 155 0.28 -25.55 2.58
N SER A 156 1.03 -24.88 1.69
CA SER A 156 0.44 -24.13 0.56
C SER A 156 0.20 -25.00 -0.67
N THR A 157 0.80 -26.20 -0.70
CA THR A 157 0.62 -27.18 -1.78
C THR A 157 -0.40 -28.25 -1.35
N PRO A 158 -1.38 -28.60 -2.21
CA PRO A 158 -2.34 -29.66 -1.92
C PRO A 158 -1.64 -31.02 -2.08
N LEU A 159 -0.94 -31.46 -1.03
CA LEU A 159 -0.24 -32.75 -0.97
C LEU A 159 -1.18 -33.84 -0.44
N VAL A 160 -1.44 -34.85 -1.27
CA VAL A 160 -2.24 -36.02 -0.89
C VAL A 160 -1.57 -36.73 0.30
N GLY A 161 -2.32 -36.95 1.39
CA GLY A 161 -1.83 -37.59 2.61
C GLY A 161 -1.20 -36.65 3.65
N LEU A 162 -1.07 -35.35 3.36
CA LEU A 162 -0.54 -34.33 4.27
C LEU A 162 -1.50 -33.18 4.52
N GLU A 163 -2.81 -33.44 4.42
CA GLU A 163 -3.87 -32.42 4.58
C GLU A 163 -3.81 -31.68 5.93
N TRP A 164 -3.29 -32.33 6.98
CA TRP A 164 -3.09 -31.71 8.28
C TRP A 164 -2.13 -30.50 8.23
N LEU A 165 -1.16 -30.48 7.30
CA LEU A 165 -0.26 -29.34 7.10
C LEU A 165 -1.03 -28.11 6.61
N ALA A 166 -2.10 -28.29 5.83
CA ALA A 166 -2.95 -27.19 5.40
C ALA A 166 -3.67 -26.57 6.60
N GLY A 167 -4.14 -27.38 7.56
CA GLY A 167 -4.73 -26.89 8.81
C GLY A 167 -3.74 -26.14 9.71
N VAL A 168 -2.50 -26.63 9.82
CA VAL A 168 -1.44 -25.92 10.58
C VAL A 168 -1.07 -24.60 9.90
N ARG A 169 -0.95 -24.59 8.57
CA ARG A 169 -0.74 -23.36 7.80
C ARG A 169 -1.89 -22.39 8.00
N ASP A 170 -3.13 -22.87 7.96
CA ASP A 170 -4.30 -22.03 8.14
C ASP A 170 -4.30 -21.35 9.50
N TRP A 171 -4.02 -22.10 10.57
CA TRP A 171 -3.82 -21.55 11.90
C TRP A 171 -2.68 -20.54 11.94
N LEU A 172 -1.54 -20.84 11.32
CA LEU A 172 -0.36 -19.96 11.27
C LEU A 172 -0.66 -18.64 10.54
N VAL A 173 -1.43 -18.67 9.45
CA VAL A 173 -1.83 -17.46 8.73
C VAL A 173 -2.86 -16.67 9.53
N HIS A 174 -3.92 -17.32 10.02
CA HIS A 174 -5.06 -16.64 10.65
C HIS A 174 -4.81 -16.18 12.08
N VAL A 175 -3.88 -16.79 12.81
CA VAL A 175 -3.57 -16.42 14.20
C VAL A 175 -2.30 -15.54 14.27
N PRO A 176 -1.06 -16.06 14.22
CA PRO A 176 0.12 -15.21 14.32
C PRO A 176 0.36 -14.36 13.07
N GLY A 177 0.00 -14.84 11.87
CA GLY A 177 0.10 -14.07 10.64
C GLY A 177 -0.79 -12.82 10.67
N MET A 178 -2.07 -12.98 11.03
CA MET A 178 -2.98 -11.84 11.18
C MET A 178 -2.63 -10.97 12.39
N ALA A 179 -2.10 -11.54 13.49
CA ALA A 179 -1.58 -10.74 14.59
C ALA A 179 -0.40 -9.86 14.15
N GLY A 180 0.52 -10.42 13.36
CA GLY A 180 1.63 -9.68 12.74
C GLY A 180 1.14 -8.60 11.77
N MET A 181 0.18 -8.91 10.90
CA MET A 181 -0.45 -7.93 10.00
C MET A 181 -1.10 -6.79 10.79
N ARG A 182 -1.86 -7.11 11.84
CA ARG A 182 -2.48 -6.10 12.71
C ARG A 182 -1.40 -5.27 13.42
N GLY A 183 -0.34 -5.89 13.93
CA GLY A 183 0.80 -5.19 14.52
C GLY A 183 1.49 -4.24 13.54
N LEU A 184 1.69 -4.67 12.29
CA LEU A 184 2.23 -3.83 11.21
C LEU A 184 1.28 -2.67 10.90
N LEU A 185 -0.02 -2.92 10.74
CA LEU A 185 -1.01 -1.88 10.49
C LEU A 185 -1.09 -0.86 11.63
N LEU A 186 -1.01 -1.31 12.88
CA LEU A 186 -0.91 -0.44 14.05
C LEU A 186 0.40 0.37 14.03
N GLY A 187 1.51 -0.26 13.68
CA GLY A 187 2.80 0.43 13.53
C GLY A 187 2.79 1.49 12.44
N VAL A 188 2.19 1.19 11.29
CA VAL A 188 1.99 2.15 10.19
C VAL A 188 1.06 3.28 10.64
N ALA A 189 -0.06 2.96 11.29
CA ALA A 189 -0.98 3.96 11.81
C ALA A 189 -0.28 4.89 12.82
N LEU A 190 0.42 4.34 13.81
CA LEU A 190 1.22 5.12 14.76
C LEU A 190 2.30 5.95 14.07
N GLY A 191 3.01 5.38 13.09
CA GLY A 191 3.99 6.11 12.28
C GLY A 191 3.38 7.31 11.57
N THR A 192 2.24 7.13 10.91
CA THR A 192 1.51 8.22 10.25
C THR A 192 1.01 9.28 11.24
N VAL A 193 0.53 8.88 12.41
CA VAL A 193 0.12 9.81 13.48
C VAL A 193 1.32 10.61 13.99
N ILE A 194 2.47 9.97 14.19
CA ILE A 194 3.70 10.65 14.62
C ILE A 194 4.14 11.67 13.56
N THR A 195 4.17 11.30 12.28
CA THR A 195 4.47 12.23 11.19
C THR A 195 3.46 13.40 11.16
N ALA A 196 2.16 13.11 11.29
CA ALA A 196 1.13 14.15 11.36
C ALA A 196 1.34 15.08 12.56
N LEU A 197 1.63 14.56 13.75
CA LEU A 197 1.92 15.35 14.95
C LEU A 197 3.17 16.21 14.79
N ARG A 198 4.22 15.69 14.16
CA ARG A 198 5.44 16.47 13.86
C ARG A 198 5.17 17.61 12.90
N VAL A 199 4.32 17.38 11.90
CA VAL A 199 3.85 18.42 10.97
C VAL A 199 2.99 19.46 11.70
N LEU A 200 2.06 19.03 12.56
CA LEU A 200 1.22 19.92 13.40
C LEU A 200 2.04 20.78 14.35
N ALA A 201 3.05 20.18 14.99
CA ALA A 201 3.98 20.87 15.89
C ALA A 201 5.00 21.75 15.14
N GLY A 202 5.04 21.67 13.80
CA GLY A 202 5.98 22.41 12.96
C GLY A 202 7.43 21.94 13.04
N SER A 203 7.68 20.75 13.63
CA SER A 203 9.02 20.15 13.71
C SER A 203 9.45 19.53 12.38
N GLU A 204 8.51 18.91 11.65
CA GLU A 204 8.73 18.48 10.26
C GLU A 204 8.20 19.56 9.32
N ARG A 205 9.09 20.07 8.47
CA ARG A 205 8.80 21.16 7.54
C ARG A 205 8.62 20.55 6.14
N PRO A 206 7.50 20.81 5.43
CA PRO A 206 7.43 20.54 4.01
C PRO A 206 8.59 21.25 3.34
N HIS A 207 9.33 20.56 2.48
CA HIS A 207 10.56 21.04 1.86
C HIS A 207 10.27 22.33 1.05
N SER A 208 10.40 23.47 1.70
CA SER A 208 10.64 24.75 1.06
C SER A 208 12.10 24.70 0.67
N GLU A 209 12.35 24.49 -0.62
CA GLU A 209 13.68 24.62 -1.22
C GLU A 209 14.37 25.89 -0.68
N SER A 210 15.60 25.72 -0.21
CA SER A 210 16.54 26.81 0.07
C SER A 210 17.30 27.15 -1.19
#